data_AF-A9BK81-F1
#
_entry.id   AF-A9BK81-F1
#
_cell.length_a   1.000
_cell.length_b   1.000
_cell.length_c   1.000
_cell.angle_alpha   90.00
_cell.angle_beta   90.00
_cell.angle_gamma   90.00
#
_symmetry.space_group_name_H-M   'P 1'
#
loop_
_entity.id
_entity.type
_entity.pdbx_description
1 polymer ?
#
loop_
_entity_poly.entity_id
_entity_poly.type
_entity_poly.pdbx_seq_one_letter_code
_entity_poly.pdbx_strand_id
1 'polypeptide(L)'
;MESQNIYNNIIKYLEMLFIQLEIKTSKQLKRLVSQYCMEYLENIFFLLGIFCEKISKTTLSEEDFLFIIEKLQLKRYKGEICEEKKRTQTENFCFEKFYS
;
A
#
# COMPACT_ATOMS: atom_id res chain seq x y z
N MET A 1 -7.79 17.49 -0.05
CA MET A 1 -8.95 16.66 0.32
C MET A 1 -8.60 15.17 0.25
N GLU A 2 -7.91 14.71 -0.80
CA GLU A 2 -7.46 13.31 -0.95
C GLU A 2 -6.38 12.88 0.05
N SER A 3 -5.34 13.69 0.31
CA SER A 3 -4.29 13.35 1.28
C SER A 3 -4.83 13.19 2.72
N GLN A 4 -5.86 13.97 3.09
CA GLN A 4 -6.53 13.85 4.39
C GLN A 4 -7.29 12.51 4.49
N ASN A 5 -7.90 12.05 3.40
CA ASN A 5 -8.56 10.75 3.35
C ASN A 5 -7.57 9.60 3.46
N ILE A 6 -6.42 9.68 2.77
CA ILE A 6 -5.35 8.68 2.89
C ILE A 6 -4.83 8.61 4.33
N TYR A 7 -4.54 9.76 4.95
CA TYR A 7 -4.11 9.82 6.33
C TYR A 7 -5.12 9.19 7.30
N ASN A 8 -6.42 9.49 7.13
CA ASN A 8 -7.48 8.89 7.94
C ASN A 8 -7.58 7.37 7.73
N ASN A 9 -7.38 6.88 6.51
CA ASN A 9 -7.39 5.45 6.22
C ASN A 9 -6.19 4.73 6.85
N ILE A 10 -5.01 5.34 6.82
CA ILE A 10 -3.81 4.82 7.52
C ILE A 10 -4.08 4.70 9.02
N ILE A 11 -4.67 5.72 9.65
CA ILE A 11 -5.03 5.66 11.07
C ILE A 11 -5.96 4.48 11.33
N LYS A 12 -7.05 4.36 10.57
CA LYS A 12 -8.03 3.27 10.76
C LYS A 12 -7.40 1.89 10.62
N TYR A 13 -6.53 1.71 9.62
CA TYR A 13 -5.83 0.45 9.41
C TYR A 13 -4.88 0.11 10.56
N LEU A 14 -4.10 1.09 11.03
CA LEU A 14 -3.21 0.92 12.18
C LEU A 14 -3.99 0.57 13.45
N GLU A 15 -5.14 1.21 13.68
CA GLU A 15 -6.00 0.88 14.82
C GLU A 15 -6.51 -0.55 14.77
N MET A 16 -6.93 -1.01 13.58
CA MET A 16 -7.35 -2.39 13.38
C MET A 16 -6.21 -3.38 13.65
N LEU A 17 -5.00 -3.10 13.16
CA LEU A 17 -3.82 -3.93 13.44
C LEU A 17 -3.47 -3.97 14.93
N PHE A 18 -3.49 -2.84 15.64
CA PHE A 18 -3.20 -2.81 17.07
C PHE A 18 -4.22 -3.61 17.89
N ILE A 19 -5.50 -3.58 17.50
CA ILE A 19 -6.55 -4.39 18.12
C ILE A 19 -6.28 -5.88 17.86
N GLN A 20 -6.01 -6.26 16.61
CA GLN A 20 -5.74 -7.66 16.23
C GLN A 20 -4.51 -8.25 16.95
N LEU A 21 -3.50 -7.43 17.20
CA LEU A 21 -2.27 -7.83 17.89
C LEU A 21 -2.33 -7.64 19.42
N GLU A 22 -3.47 -7.20 19.96
CA GLU A 22 -3.68 -6.91 21.39
C GLU A 22 -2.67 -5.90 21.98
N ILE A 23 -2.19 -4.96 21.16
CA ILE A 23 -1.18 -3.97 21.55
C ILE A 23 -1.86 -2.69 22.06
N LYS A 24 -1.56 -2.29 23.30
CA LYS A 24 -1.93 -0.96 23.82
C LYS A 24 -1.00 0.10 23.25
N THR A 25 -1.56 1.09 22.55
CA THR A 25 -0.80 2.19 21.95
C THR A 25 -1.30 3.54 22.41
N SER A 26 -0.37 4.49 22.56
CA SER A 26 -0.73 5.88 22.87
C SER A 26 -1.23 6.60 21.61
N LYS A 27 -2.09 7.61 21.79
CA LYS A 27 -2.56 8.47 20.69
C LYS A 27 -1.39 9.17 19.97
N GLN A 28 -0.32 9.51 20.69
CA GLN A 28 0.87 10.12 20.13
C GLN A 28 1.64 9.16 19.23
N LEU A 29 1.82 7.90 19.64
CA LEU A 29 2.47 6.89 18.80
C LEU A 29 1.68 6.63 17.52
N LYS A 30 0.35 6.50 17.60
CA LYS A 30 -0.51 6.34 16.42
C LYS A 30 -0.30 7.46 15.40
N ARG A 31 -0.32 8.71 15.86
CA ARG A 31 -0.08 9.90 15.03
C ARG A 31 1.30 9.86 14.37
N LEU A 32 2.34 9.55 15.15
CA LEU A 32 3.70 9.49 14.66
C LEU A 32 3.87 8.45 13.55
N VAL A 33 3.34 7.23 13.78
CA VAL A 33 3.39 6.16 12.76
C VAL A 33 2.61 6.56 11.51
N SER A 34 1.42 7.16 11.66
CA SER A 34 0.65 7.63 10.50
C SER A 34 1.36 8.73 9.70
N GLN A 35 2.09 9.63 10.36
CA GLN A 35 2.91 10.64 9.69
C GLN A 35 4.03 10.00 8.88
N TYR A 36 4.78 9.05 9.47
CA TYR A 36 5.81 8.32 8.75
C TYR A 36 5.26 7.56 7.54
N CYS A 37 4.09 6.93 7.66
CA CYS A 37 3.44 6.28 6.52
C CYS A 37 3.11 7.27 5.40
N MET A 38 2.63 8.48 5.73
CA MET A 38 2.34 9.51 4.73
C MET A 38 3.61 10.00 4.05
N GLU A 39 4.65 10.36 4.79
CA GLU A 39 5.93 10.81 4.24
C GLU A 39 6.53 9.74 3.32
N TYR A 40 6.41 8.48 3.71
CA TYR A 40 6.90 7.37 2.90
C TYR A 40 6.10 7.19 1.60
N LEU A 41 4.77 7.32 1.66
CA LEU A 41 3.91 7.28 0.47
C LEU A 41 4.20 8.46 -0.46
N GLU A 42 4.39 9.66 0.07
CA GLU A 42 4.75 10.84 -0.71
C GLU A 42 6.08 10.63 -1.45
N ASN A 43 7.08 10.06 -0.79
CA ASN A 43 8.34 9.69 -1.43
C ASN A 43 8.15 8.66 -2.55
N ILE A 44 7.31 7.64 -2.34
CA ILE A 44 6.98 6.67 -3.40
C ILE A 44 6.32 7.37 -4.58
N PHE A 45 5.32 8.23 -4.35
CA PHE A 45 4.63 8.96 -5.41
C PHE A 45 5.56 9.91 -6.17
N PHE A 46 6.46 10.59 -5.46
CA PHE A 46 7.48 11.42 -6.09
C PHE A 46 8.39 10.60 -7.02
N LEU A 47 8.84 9.44 -6.57
CA LEU A 47 9.69 8.54 -7.36
C LEU A 47 8.95 7.93 -8.56
N LEU A 48 7.66 7.61 -8.37
CA LEU A 48 6.74 7.22 -9.46
C LEU A 48 6.62 8.33 -10.50
N GLY A 49 6.46 9.59 -10.07
CA GLY A 49 6.41 10.77 -10.95
C GLY A 49 7.67 10.94 -11.78
N ILE A 50 8.85 10.90 -11.15
CA ILE A 50 10.14 10.96 -11.86
C ILE A 50 10.28 9.82 -12.87
N PHE A 51 9.85 8.61 -12.50
CA PHE A 51 9.90 7.48 -13.41
C PHE A 51 8.99 7.68 -14.62
N CYS A 52 7.73 8.06 -14.40
CA CYS A 52 6.77 8.40 -15.45
C CYS A 52 7.33 9.40 -16.46
N GLU A 53 7.93 10.50 -15.97
CA GLU A 53 8.57 11.51 -16.81
C GLU A 53 9.70 10.92 -17.66
N LYS A 54 10.56 10.08 -17.07
CA LYS A 54 11.68 9.45 -17.79
C LYS A 54 11.25 8.51 -18.90
N ILE A 55 10.12 7.82 -18.72
CA ILE A 55 9.60 6.86 -19.72
C ILE A 55 8.49 7.47 -20.60
N SER A 56 8.24 8.78 -20.47
CA SER A 56 7.19 9.51 -21.19
C SER A 56 5.81 8.87 -21.10
N LYS A 57 5.49 8.24 -19.95
CA LYS A 57 4.17 7.68 -19.67
C LYS A 57 3.42 8.57 -18.68
N THR A 58 2.15 8.81 -18.96
CA THR A 58 1.22 9.49 -18.03
C THR A 58 0.42 8.51 -17.17
N THR A 59 0.38 7.23 -17.57
CA THR A 59 -0.30 6.16 -16.86
C THR A 59 0.67 5.02 -16.55
N LEU A 60 0.72 4.61 -15.28
CA LEU A 60 1.54 3.49 -14.84
C LEU A 60 0.76 2.18 -14.96
N SER A 61 1.41 1.17 -15.53
CA SER A 61 0.95 -0.21 -15.42
C SER A 61 1.37 -0.82 -14.07
N GLU A 62 0.76 -1.94 -13.72
CA GLU A 62 1.19 -2.71 -12.54
C GLU A 62 2.65 -3.17 -12.64
N GLU A 63 3.11 -3.52 -13.85
CA GLU A 63 4.50 -3.91 -14.11
C GLU A 63 5.48 -2.75 -13.82
N ASP A 64 5.11 -1.53 -14.22
CA ASP A 64 5.87 -0.32 -13.94
C ASP A 64 5.96 -0.08 -12.42
N PHE A 65 4.85 -0.27 -11.69
CA PHE A 65 4.83 -0.16 -10.23
C PHE A 65 5.72 -1.20 -9.55
N LEU A 66 5.63 -2.48 -9.94
CA LEU A 66 6.46 -3.56 -9.37
C LEU A 66 7.95 -3.36 -9.66
N PHE A 67 8.30 -2.81 -10.82
CA PHE A 67 9.67 -2.44 -11.16
C PHE A 67 10.19 -1.35 -10.20
N ILE A 68 9.39 -0.34 -9.89
CA ILE A 68 9.77 0.74 -8.99
C ILE A 68 9.94 0.25 -7.56
N ILE A 69 9.02 -0.58 -7.05
CA ILE A 69 9.14 -1.23 -5.73
C ILE A 69 10.47 -2.02 -5.65
N GLU A 70 10.86 -2.71 -6.71
CA GLU A 70 12.14 -3.40 -6.77
C GLU A 70 13.35 -2.44 -6.72
N LYS A 71 13.27 -1.30 -7.39
CA LYS A 71 14.33 -0.26 -7.39
C LYS A 71 14.46 0.48 -6.07
N LEU A 72 13.37 0.61 -5.31
CA LEU A 72 13.36 1.20 -3.96
C LEU A 72 13.89 0.24 -2.88
N GLN A 73 14.49 -0.89 -3.28
CA GLN A 73 14.96 -1.94 -2.38
C GLN A 73 13.85 -2.55 -1.50
N LEU A 74 12.59 -2.36 -1.89
CA LEU A 74 11.41 -2.94 -1.24
C LEU A 74 11.10 -4.34 -1.79
N LYS A 75 12.14 -5.11 -2.13
CA LYS A 75 12.03 -6.43 -2.77
C LYS A 75 11.18 -7.41 -1.97
N ARG A 76 11.24 -7.34 -0.64
CA ARG A 76 10.39 -8.14 0.26
C ARG A 76 8.90 -7.85 0.01
N TYR A 77 8.54 -6.58 -0.10
CA TYR A 77 7.16 -6.16 -0.34
C TYR A 77 6.66 -6.53 -1.74
N LYS A 78 7.55 -6.62 -2.75
CA LYS A 78 7.16 -7.15 -4.07
C LYS A 78 6.58 -8.57 -3.96
N GLY A 79 7.22 -9.43 -3.15
CA GLY A 79 6.71 -10.78 -2.88
C GLY A 79 5.36 -10.77 -2.18
N GLU A 80 5.24 -10.00 -1.10
CA GLU A 80 4.01 -9.88 -0.31
C GLU A 80 2.83 -9.33 -1.14
N ILE A 81 3.07 -8.33 -2.00
CA ILE A 81 2.06 -7.77 -2.92
C ILE A 81 1.59 -8.82 -3.93
N CYS A 82 2.50 -9.59 -4.52
CA CYS A 82 2.14 -10.64 -5.48
C CYS A 82 1.36 -11.79 -4.81
N GLU A 83 1.69 -12.14 -3.57
CA GLU A 83 0.98 -13.18 -2.81
C GLU A 83 -0.43 -12.73 -2.43
N GLU A 84 -0.59 -11.50 -1.95
CA GLU A 84 -1.89 -10.94 -1.60
C GLU A 84 -2.82 -10.83 -2.82
N LYS A 85 -2.27 -10.50 -3.99
CA LYS A 85 -3.01 -10.53 -5.26
C LYS A 85 -3.49 -11.94 -5.63
N LYS A 86 -2.63 -12.96 -5.47
CA LYS A 86 -3.02 -14.36 -5.70
C LYS A 86 -4.12 -14.79 -4.73
N ARG A 87 -4.03 -14.36 -3.47
CA ARG A 87 -5.03 -14.65 -2.43
C ARG A 87 -6.40 -14.08 -2.81
N THR A 88 -6.47 -12.79 -3.13
CA THR A 88 -7.72 -12.13 -3.55
C THR A 88 -8.29 -12.70 -4.85
N GLN A 89 -7.45 -13.04 -5.84
CA GLN A 89 -7.90 -13.72 -7.05
C GLN A 89 -8.50 -15.11 -6.76
N THR A 90 -7.88 -15.86 -5.85
CA THR A 90 -8.36 -17.18 -5.43
C THR A 90 -9.68 -17.08 -4.67
N GLU A 91 -9.78 -16.10 -3.77
CA GLU A 91 -11.01 -15.82 -3.01
C GLU A 91 -12.16 -15.42 -3.93
N ASN A 92 -11.92 -14.55 -4.92
CA ASN A 92 -12.92 -14.14 -5.90
C ASN A 92 -13.35 -15.29 -6.83
N PHE A 93 -12.40 -16.12 -7.29
CA PHE A 93 -12.71 -17.28 -8.13
C PHE A 93 -13.54 -18.35 -7.39
N CYS A 94 -13.23 -18.57 -6.11
CA CYS A 94 -14.07 -19.42 -5.25
C CYS A 94 -15.46 -18.82 -5.09
N PHE A 95 -15.57 -17.50 -4.83
CA PHE A 95 -16.86 -16.82 -4.71
C PHE A 95 -17.72 -16.97 -5.98
N GLU A 96 -17.16 -16.75 -7.17
CA GLU A 96 -17.88 -16.92 -8.44
C GLU A 96 -18.37 -18.36 -8.64
N LYS A 97 -17.61 -19.37 -8.23
CA LYS A 97 -18.01 -20.79 -8.31
C LYS A 97 -19.12 -21.20 -7.34
N PHE A 98 -19.24 -20.54 -6.18
CA PHE A 98 -20.26 -20.88 -5.17
C PHE A 98 -21.59 -20.14 -5.39
N TYR A 99 -21.59 -19.08 -6.18
CA TYR A 99 -22.76 -18.22 -6.41
C TYR A 99 -23.16 -18.10 -7.89
N SER A 100 -22.66 -18.99 -8.76
CA SER A 100 -23.18 -19.25 -10.12
C SER A 100 -23.92 -20.58 -10.18
#